data_AF-A0A4R6BU18-F1
#
_entry.id   AF-A0A4R6BU18-F1
#
_cell.length_a   1.000
_cell.length_b   1.000
_cell.length_c   1.000
_cell.angle_alpha   90.00
_cell.angle_beta   90.00
_cell.angle_gamma   90.00
#
_symmetry.space_group_name_H-M   'P 1'
#
loop_
_entity.id
_entity.type
_entity.pdbx_description
1 polymer ?
#
loop_
_entity_poly.entity_id
_entity_poly.type
_entity_poly.pdbx_seq_one_letter_code
_entity_poly.pdbx_strand_id
1 'polypeptide(L)'
;MKSQNILISILPNKIKTEVINCNIELFAYFMENNIKDLDYAFIISNYANDINSSDAHEMAGSIFHFHFNYYQYAYEFAFSHYWKSLEVSQFANKKLLEDFLEISTEPDFAIIPNEYL
;
A
#
# COMPACT_ATOMS: atom_id res chain seq x y z
N MET A 1 -5.97 -3.45 -19.22
CA MET A 1 -5.17 -4.69 -19.43
C MET A 1 -3.85 -4.51 -20.20
N LYS A 2 -3.71 -3.69 -21.25
CA LYS A 2 -2.41 -3.55 -21.95
C LYS A 2 -1.41 -2.57 -21.29
N SER A 3 -1.87 -1.44 -20.76
CA SER A 3 -1.00 -0.39 -20.18
C SER A 3 -0.33 -0.79 -18.87
N GLN A 4 -1.01 -1.55 -18.00
CA GLN A 4 -0.47 -1.90 -16.68
C GLN A 4 0.53 -3.05 -16.72
N ASN A 5 0.35 -4.00 -17.64
CA ASN A 5 1.39 -4.99 -17.94
C ASN A 5 2.69 -4.32 -18.40
N ILE A 6 2.60 -3.12 -19.01
CA ILE A 6 3.76 -2.30 -19.35
C ILE A 6 4.31 -1.63 -18.10
N LEU A 7 3.48 -1.01 -17.24
CA LEU A 7 3.96 -0.36 -16.01
C LEU A 7 4.66 -1.33 -15.06
N ILE A 8 4.07 -2.50 -14.77
CA ILE A 8 4.73 -3.49 -13.91
C ILE A 8 5.97 -4.12 -14.56
N SER A 9 6.12 -4.01 -15.88
CA SER A 9 7.33 -4.50 -16.57
C SER A 9 8.55 -3.62 -16.35
N ILE A 10 8.36 -2.39 -15.85
CA ILE A 10 9.43 -1.48 -15.45
C ILE A 10 10.07 -1.96 -14.14
N LEU A 11 9.31 -2.64 -13.28
CA LEU A 11 9.81 -3.15 -12.02
C LEU A 11 10.88 -4.24 -12.24
N PRO A 12 11.94 -4.26 -11.41
CA PRO A 12 12.89 -5.38 -11.35
C PRO A 12 12.16 -6.72 -11.17
N ASN A 13 12.65 -7.77 -11.83
CA ASN A 13 11.98 -9.08 -11.87
C ASN A 13 11.56 -9.62 -10.50
N LYS A 14 12.39 -9.45 -9.47
CA LYS A 14 12.07 -9.87 -8.11
C LYS A 14 10.88 -9.09 -7.56
N ILE A 15 10.92 -7.76 -7.59
CA ILE A 15 9.83 -6.89 -7.14
C ILE A 15 8.55 -7.19 -7.92
N LYS A 16 8.64 -7.26 -9.25
CA LYS A 16 7.51 -7.59 -10.13
C LYS A 16 6.82 -8.91 -9.72
N THR A 17 7.61 -9.93 -9.40
CA THR A 17 7.07 -11.24 -8.99
C THR A 17 6.30 -11.13 -7.68
N GLU A 18 6.86 -10.44 -6.69
CA GLU A 18 6.19 -10.23 -5.39
C GLU A 18 4.91 -9.39 -5.54
N VAL A 19 4.92 -8.38 -6.41
CA VAL A 19 3.75 -7.54 -6.72
C VAL A 19 2.62 -8.36 -7.34
N ILE A 20 2.93 -9.20 -8.34
CA ILE A 20 1.94 -10.08 -8.98
C ILE A 20 1.34 -11.07 -7.97
N ASN A 21 2.15 -11.55 -7.03
CA ASN A 21 1.72 -12.46 -5.97
C ASN A 21 1.01 -11.75 -4.80
N CYS A 22 0.86 -10.41 -4.86
CA CYS A 22 0.30 -9.59 -3.79
C CYS A 22 0.99 -9.85 -2.43
N ASN A 23 2.32 -10.03 -2.43
CA ASN A 23 3.05 -10.33 -1.21
C ASN A 23 3.11 -9.10 -0.31
N ILE A 24 2.32 -9.13 0.77
CA ILE A 24 2.25 -8.05 1.77
C ILE A 24 3.63 -7.74 2.35
N GLU A 25 4.52 -8.72 2.51
CA GLU A 25 5.87 -8.52 3.09
C GLU A 25 6.86 -7.86 2.12
N LEU A 26 6.44 -7.44 0.92
CA LEU A 26 7.31 -6.74 -0.03
C LEU A 26 7.94 -5.47 0.56
N PHE A 27 7.28 -4.79 1.50
CA PHE A 27 7.88 -3.65 2.21
C PHE A 27 9.17 -4.04 2.95
N ALA A 28 9.25 -5.25 3.53
CA ALA A 28 10.45 -5.74 4.20
C ALA A 28 11.61 -5.89 3.21
N TYR A 29 11.34 -6.41 2.01
CA TYR A 29 12.35 -6.47 0.95
C TYR A 29 12.86 -5.08 0.55
N PHE A 30 11.97 -4.08 0.48
CA PHE A 30 12.36 -2.68 0.22
C PHE A 30 13.27 -2.12 1.32
N MET A 31 12.94 -2.39 2.59
CA MET A 31 13.76 -1.96 3.73
C MET A 31 15.12 -2.64 3.73
N GLU A 32 15.17 -3.97 3.63
CA GLU A 32 16.41 -4.77 3.66
C GLU A 32 17.39 -4.36 2.55
N ASN A 33 16.86 -4.00 1.38
CA ASN A 33 17.66 -3.62 0.21
C ASN A 33 17.76 -2.10 0.03
N ASN A 34 17.24 -1.30 0.97
CA ASN A 34 17.26 0.16 0.95
C ASN A 34 16.79 0.75 -0.40
N ILE A 35 15.68 0.24 -0.92
CA ILE A 35 15.15 0.61 -2.25
C ILE A 35 14.43 1.96 -2.16
N LYS A 36 15.08 3.05 -2.57
CA LYS A 36 14.52 4.42 -2.42
C LYS A 36 13.75 4.93 -3.64
N ASP A 37 13.56 4.10 -4.65
CA ASP A 37 12.89 4.50 -5.88
C ASP A 37 11.37 4.59 -5.66
N LEU A 38 10.89 5.83 -5.46
CA LEU A 38 9.49 6.11 -5.19
C LEU A 38 8.58 5.76 -6.38
N ASP A 39 9.12 5.75 -7.61
CA ASP A 39 8.34 5.35 -8.80
C ASP A 39 7.87 3.90 -8.67
N TYR A 40 8.61 3.05 -7.98
CA TYR A 40 8.18 1.67 -7.72
C TYR A 40 6.94 1.64 -6.83
N ALA A 41 6.89 2.45 -5.77
CA ALA A 41 5.70 2.55 -4.91
C ALA A 41 4.47 3.01 -5.70
N PHE A 42 4.63 3.99 -6.60
CA PHE A 42 3.53 4.45 -7.45
C PHE A 42 3.08 3.43 -8.47
N ILE A 43 4.01 2.67 -9.07
CA ILE A 43 3.65 1.57 -9.98
C ILE A 43 2.85 0.50 -9.22
N ILE A 44 3.27 0.17 -8.00
CA ILE A 44 2.60 -0.83 -7.15
C ILE A 44 1.21 -0.33 -6.71
N SER A 45 1.10 0.94 -6.32
CA SER A 45 -0.17 1.61 -6.00
C SER A 45 -1.17 1.52 -7.15
N ASN A 46 -0.73 1.87 -8.36
CA ASN A 46 -1.56 1.76 -9.56
C ASN A 46 -2.00 0.30 -9.77
N TYR A 47 -1.06 -0.64 -9.73
CA TYR A 47 -1.38 -2.06 -9.87
C TYR A 47 -2.44 -2.54 -8.86
N ALA A 48 -2.34 -2.10 -7.59
CA ALA A 48 -3.32 -2.43 -6.57
C ALA A 48 -4.72 -1.89 -6.90
N ASN A 49 -4.83 -0.63 -7.36
CA ASN A 49 -6.10 -0.05 -7.81
C ASN A 49 -6.72 -0.79 -9.00
N ASP A 50 -5.89 -1.42 -9.83
CA ASP A 50 -6.35 -2.08 -11.04
C ASP A 50 -6.85 -3.49 -10.81
N ILE A 51 -6.13 -4.27 -10.00
CA ILE A 51 -6.61 -5.60 -9.62
C ILE A 51 -7.68 -5.51 -8.54
N ASN A 52 -7.66 -4.42 -7.76
CA ASN A 52 -8.64 -4.04 -6.74
C ASN A 52 -8.98 -5.21 -5.81
N SER A 53 -7.95 -5.84 -5.23
CA SER A 53 -8.07 -6.90 -4.23
C SER A 53 -7.58 -6.42 -2.86
N SER A 54 -8.07 -7.05 -1.79
CA SER A 54 -7.65 -6.79 -0.40
C SER A 54 -6.12 -6.85 -0.27
N ASP A 55 -5.53 -7.99 -0.65
CA ASP A 55 -4.10 -8.25 -0.48
C ASP A 55 -3.21 -7.26 -1.23
N ALA A 56 -3.60 -6.83 -2.44
CA ALA A 56 -2.79 -5.86 -3.18
C ALA A 56 -2.86 -4.46 -2.59
N HIS A 57 -4.03 -4.08 -2.06
CA HIS A 57 -4.16 -2.82 -1.34
C HIS A 57 -3.38 -2.85 -0.03
N GLU A 58 -3.41 -3.95 0.73
CA GLU A 58 -2.57 -4.11 1.93
C GLU A 58 -1.08 -4.00 1.59
N MET A 59 -0.61 -4.72 0.57
CA MET A 59 0.77 -4.64 0.10
C MET A 59 1.18 -3.20 -0.25
N ALA A 60 0.37 -2.50 -1.04
CA ALA A 60 0.67 -1.12 -1.43
C ALA A 60 0.67 -0.17 -0.22
N GLY A 61 -0.31 -0.31 0.68
CA GLY A 61 -0.41 0.48 1.90
C GLY A 61 0.81 0.30 2.80
N SER A 62 1.23 -0.95 3.03
CA SER A 62 2.40 -1.28 3.86
C SER A 62 3.71 -0.73 3.30
N ILE A 63 3.87 -0.66 1.97
CA ILE A 63 5.05 -0.05 1.36
C ILE A 63 5.13 1.45 1.66
N PHE A 64 4.02 2.19 1.57
CA PHE A 64 4.01 3.60 1.92
C PHE A 64 4.18 3.83 3.42
N HIS A 65 3.49 3.04 4.24
CA HIS A 65 3.49 3.18 5.70
C HIS A 65 4.84 2.82 6.33
N PHE A 66 5.47 1.71 5.94
CA PHE A 66 6.68 1.25 6.62
C PHE A 66 7.97 1.68 5.96
N HIS A 67 7.99 1.86 4.63
CA HIS A 67 9.24 2.11 3.90
C HIS A 67 9.34 3.52 3.32
N PHE A 68 8.27 4.04 2.73
CA PHE A 68 8.25 5.40 2.15
C PHE A 68 7.63 6.46 3.05
N ASN A 69 7.52 6.24 4.37
CA ASN A 69 6.89 7.16 5.32
C ASN A 69 7.51 8.57 5.40
N TYR A 70 8.71 8.75 4.87
CA TYR A 70 9.35 10.06 4.72
C TYR A 70 8.79 10.89 3.54
N TYR A 71 8.03 10.29 2.64
CA TYR A 71 7.38 11.00 1.54
C TYR A 71 6.17 11.78 2.05
N GLN A 72 6.03 13.03 1.61
CA GLN A 72 5.06 13.98 2.16
C GLN A 72 3.60 13.52 2.14
N TYR A 73 3.23 12.59 1.24
CA TYR A 73 1.86 12.06 1.15
C TYR A 73 1.78 10.55 1.44
N ALA A 74 2.81 9.97 2.05
CA ALA A 74 2.90 8.52 2.24
C ALA A 74 1.73 7.98 3.07
N TYR A 75 1.38 8.69 4.13
CA TYR A 75 0.32 8.30 5.04
C TYR A 75 -1.07 8.41 4.39
N GLU A 76 -1.29 9.38 3.50
CA GLU A 76 -2.51 9.50 2.69
C GLU A 76 -2.64 8.34 1.70
N PHE A 77 -1.54 7.96 1.04
CA PHE A 77 -1.53 6.79 0.17
C PHE A 77 -1.75 5.49 0.96
N ALA A 78 -1.10 5.36 2.12
CA ALA A 78 -1.27 4.20 3.00
C ALA A 78 -2.72 4.08 3.49
N PHE A 79 -3.29 5.17 4.01
CA PHE A 79 -4.69 5.23 4.45
C PHE A 79 -5.65 4.85 3.34
N SER A 80 -5.51 5.47 2.16
CA SER A 80 -6.37 5.21 1.00
C SER A 80 -6.36 3.72 0.63
N HIS A 81 -5.19 3.10 0.62
CA HIS A 81 -5.08 1.68 0.33
C HIS A 81 -5.61 0.78 1.45
N TYR A 82 -5.27 1.01 2.71
CA TYR A 82 -5.83 0.21 3.80
C TYR A 82 -7.36 0.30 3.88
N TRP A 83 -7.91 1.51 3.70
CA TRP A 83 -9.36 1.70 3.60
C TRP A 83 -9.94 0.93 2.40
N LYS A 84 -9.28 0.98 1.24
CA LYS A 84 -9.75 0.26 0.07
C LYS A 84 -9.72 -1.25 0.26
N SER A 85 -8.73 -1.78 0.98
CA SER A 85 -8.67 -3.19 1.36
C SER A 85 -9.89 -3.60 2.20
N LEU A 86 -10.26 -2.77 3.19
CA LEU A 86 -11.48 -2.97 3.98
C LEU A 86 -12.74 -2.91 3.13
N GLU A 87 -12.88 -1.93 2.23
CA GLU A 87 -14.04 -1.82 1.35
C GLU A 87 -14.21 -3.04 0.44
N VAL A 88 -13.13 -3.49 -0.19
CA VAL A 88 -13.14 -4.63 -1.13
C VAL A 88 -13.45 -5.93 -0.39
N SER A 89 -12.97 -6.07 0.85
CA SER A 89 -13.34 -7.19 1.74
C SER A 89 -14.71 -7.03 2.41
N GLN A 90 -15.48 -6.00 2.05
CA GLN A 90 -16.79 -5.67 2.62
C GLN A 90 -16.76 -5.55 4.15
N PHE A 91 -15.65 -5.10 4.70
CA PHE A 91 -15.40 -4.98 6.14
C PHE A 91 -15.57 -6.32 6.89
N ALA A 92 -15.51 -7.45 6.18
CA ALA A 92 -15.71 -8.78 6.78
C ALA A 92 -14.45 -9.31 7.46
N ASN A 93 -13.27 -8.80 7.09
CA ASN A 93 -12.01 -9.19 7.71
C ASN A 93 -11.79 -8.42 9.02
N LYS A 94 -12.16 -9.05 10.13
CA LYS A 94 -12.02 -8.47 11.47
C LYS A 94 -10.59 -8.07 11.81
N LYS A 95 -9.61 -8.92 11.46
CA LYS A 95 -8.20 -8.63 11.74
C LYS A 95 -7.75 -7.37 11.00
N LEU A 96 -8.07 -7.27 9.72
CA LEU A 96 -7.76 -6.09 8.91
C LEU A 96 -8.40 -4.80 9.49
N LEU A 97 -9.62 -4.91 10.03
CA LEU A 97 -10.28 -3.79 10.68
C LEU A 97 -9.59 -3.38 11.98
N GLU A 98 -9.18 -4.35 12.80
CA GLU A 98 -8.41 -4.11 14.02
C GLU A 98 -7.06 -3.45 13.70
N ASP A 99 -6.33 -3.99 12.72
CA ASP A 99 -5.05 -3.46 12.26
C ASP A 99 -5.21 -2.01 11.73
N PHE A 100 -6.25 -1.74 10.92
CA PHE A 100 -6.53 -0.39 10.43
C PHE A 100 -6.86 0.60 11.54
N LEU A 101 -7.65 0.19 12.54
CA LEU A 101 -7.98 1.05 13.67
C LEU A 101 -6.74 1.40 14.48
N GLU A 102 -5.83 0.44 14.71
CA GLU A 102 -4.56 0.71 15.39
C GLU A 102 -3.71 1.71 14.61
N ILE A 103 -3.52 1.48 13.31
CA ILE A 103 -2.74 2.36 12.43
C ILE A 103 -3.34 3.77 12.37
N SER A 104 -4.67 3.90 12.37
CA SER A 104 -5.36 5.20 12.32
C SER A 104 -5.10 6.09 13.55
N THR A 105 -4.56 5.52 14.64
CA THR A 105 -4.17 6.29 15.82
C THR A 105 -2.78 6.92 15.73
N GLU A 106 -1.99 6.57 14.70
CA GLU A 106 -0.67 7.15 14.51
C GLU A 106 -0.77 8.66 14.20
N PRO A 107 0.11 9.50 14.78
CA PRO A 107 0.04 10.96 14.61
C PRO A 107 0.06 11.41 13.14
N ASP A 108 0.81 10.69 12.31
CA ASP A 108 0.96 11.00 10.88
C ASP A 108 -0.23 10.49 10.04
N PHE A 109 -1.07 9.59 10.59
CA PHE A 109 -2.34 9.15 10.02
C PHE A 109 -3.52 10.06 10.38
N ALA A 110 -3.31 11.12 11.16
CA ALA A 110 -4.31 12.13 11.50
C ALA A 110 -4.66 13.02 10.28
N ILE A 111 -5.14 12.39 9.21
CA ILE A 111 -5.58 13.01 7.94
C ILE A 111 -6.95 13.67 8.12
N ILE A 112 -7.68 13.33 9.19
CA ILE A 112 -8.84 14.09 9.65
C ILE A 112 -8.34 15.00 10.79
N PRO A 113 -8.27 16.32 10.60
CA PRO A 113 -7.99 17.23 11.70
C PRO A 113 -8.98 16.96 12.82
N ASN A 114 -8.50 16.89 14.07
CA ASN A 114 -9.35 16.70 15.26
C ASN A 114 -10.52 17.71 15.35
N GLU A 115 -10.47 18.80 14.59
CA GLU A 115 -11.53 19.80 14.46
C GLU A 115 -12.79 19.28 13.73
N TYR A 116 -12.74 18.12 13.07
CA TYR A 116 -13.84 17.50 12.34
C TYR A 116 -14.30 16.14 12.92
N LEU A 117 -13.78 15.74 14.09
CA LEU A 117 -14.20 14.57 14.88
C LEU A 117 -14.94 15.02 16.15
#